data_AF-A0A2E9N7B5-F1
#
_entry.id   AF-A0A2E9N7B5-F1
#
_cell.length_a   1.000
_cell.length_b   1.000
_cell.length_c   1.000
_cell.angle_alpha   90.00
_cell.angle_beta   90.00
_cell.angle_gamma   90.00
#
_symmetry.space_group_name_H-M   'P 1'
#
loop_
_entity.id
_entity.type
_entity.pdbx_description
1 polymer ?
#
loop_
_entity_poly.entity_id
_entity_poly.type
_entity_poly.pdbx_seq_one_letter_code
_entity_poly.pdbx_strand_id
1 'polypeptide(L)' 'MPLALVTVWFDYACPHSYHGLSQLEELASVLGFEIDRRPFLVRADSLEISERPSGPSDMADGSRRLPLYKPGHGIGTEP' A
#
# COMPACT_ATOMS: atom_id res chain seq x y z
N MET A 1 18.47 -5.26 27.19
CA MET A 1 17.49 -6.19 26.60
C MET A 1 16.12 -5.58 26.74
N PRO A 2 15.25 -5.66 25.73
CA PRO A 2 13.88 -5.14 25.83
C PRO A 2 13.16 -5.82 26.98
N LEU A 3 12.39 -5.05 27.74
CA LEU A 3 11.66 -5.52 28.91
C LEU A 3 10.42 -6.33 28.53
N ALA A 4 9.88 -6.11 27.33
CA ALA A 4 8.71 -6.80 26.80
C ALA A 4 8.66 -6.75 25.27
N LEU A 5 7.90 -7.68 24.68
CA LEU A 5 7.54 -7.69 23.26
C LEU A 5 6.05 -7.36 23.13
N VAL A 6 5.71 -6.37 22.31
CA VAL A 6 4.33 -5.93 22.07
C VAL A 6 3.94 -6.28 20.63
N THR A 7 3.00 -7.20 20.46
CA THR A 7 2.44 -7.53 19.14
C THR A 7 1.34 -6.55 18.76
N VAL A 8 1.44 -5.97 17.57
CA VAL A 8 0.51 -4.96 17.06
C VAL A 8 -0.08 -5.42 15.74
N TRP A 9 -1.39 -5.57 15.70
CA TRP A 9 -2.14 -5.82 14.48
C TRP A 9 -2.60 -4.49 13.88
N PHE A 10 -2.31 -4.25 12.60
CA PHE A 10 -2.59 -2.97 11.95
C PHE A 10 -2.98 -3.12 10.48
N ASP A 11 -3.81 -2.21 9.96
CA ASP A 11 -4.20 -2.15 8.55
C ASP A 11 -3.71 -0.86 7.89
N TYR A 12 -3.05 -0.97 6.74
CA TYR A 12 -2.55 0.17 5.96
C TYR A 12 -3.67 1.09 5.45
N ALA A 13 -4.89 0.56 5.26
CA ALA A 13 -6.05 1.34 4.83
C ALA A 13 -6.76 2.07 5.99
N CYS A 14 -6.35 1.84 7.23
CA CYS A 14 -6.95 2.46 8.42
C CYS A 14 -6.11 3.66 8.91
N PRO A 15 -6.61 4.90 8.84
CA PRO A 15 -5.85 6.08 9.29
C PRO A 15 -5.53 6.04 10.78
N HIS A 16 -6.40 5.44 11.60
CA HIS A 16 -6.16 5.29 13.04
C HIS A 16 -5.01 4.31 13.33
N SER A 17 -4.89 3.24 12.54
CA SER A 17 -3.78 2.29 12.66
C SER A 17 -2.44 2.95 12.33
N TYR A 18 -2.39 3.82 11.32
CA TYR A 18 -1.20 4.60 11.00
C TYR A 18 -0.77 5.49 12.17
N HIS A 19 -1.68 6.34 12.67
CA HIS A 19 -1.36 7.24 13.79
C HIS A 19 -0.97 6.48 15.06
N GLY A 20 -1.69 5.41 15.40
CA GLY A 20 -1.40 4.60 16.58
C GLY A 20 -0.05 3.90 16.51
N LEU A 21 0.33 3.36 15.34
CA LEU A 21 1.63 2.71 15.16
C LEU A 21 2.79 3.71 15.30
N SER A 22 2.68 4.90 14.69
CA SER A 22 3.72 5.93 14.82
C SER A 22 3.91 6.39 16.26
N GLN A 23 2.81 6.63 16.99
CA GLN A 23 2.89 7.01 18.41
C GLN A 23 3.51 5.89 19.27
N LEU A 24 3.19 4.63 18.98
CA LEU A 24 3.75 3.49 19.69
C LEU A 24 5.25 3.33 19.43
N GLU A 25 5.70 3.57 18.21
CA GLU A 25 7.12 3.53 17.82
C GLU A 25 7.95 4.57 18.58
N GLU A 26 7.43 5.78 18.76
CA GLU A 26 8.07 6.81 19.59
C GLU A 26 8.21 6.35 21.05
N LEU A 27 7.15 5.75 21.61
CA LEU A 27 7.12 5.27 22.99
C LEU A 27 7.98 4.03 23.25
N ALA A 28 8.21 3.18 22.25
CA ALA A 28 8.98 1.94 22.38
C ALA A 28 10.39 2.18 22.94
N SER A 29 11.03 3.26 22.49
CA SER A 29 12.36 3.67 22.96
C SER A 29 12.34 4.15 24.42
N VAL A 30 11.30 4.89 24.82
CA VAL A 30 11.16 5.49 26.15
C VAL A 30 10.82 4.44 27.20
N LEU A 31 9.97 3.48 26.84
CA LEU A 31 9.45 2.46 27.75
C LEU A 31 10.23 1.13 27.67
N GLY A 32 11.12 0.99 26.68
CA GLY A 32 12.04 -0.15 26.58
C GLY A 32 11.38 -1.46 26.14
N PHE A 33 10.49 -1.41 25.16
CA PHE A 33 9.87 -2.60 24.54
C PHE A 33 10.18 -2.70 23.05
N GLU A 34 10.04 -3.91 22.50
CA GLU A 34 10.09 -4.16 21.05
C GLU A 34 8.68 -4.30 20.48
N ILE A 35 8.51 -3.92 19.21
CA ILE A 35 7.23 -4.02 18.50
C ILE A 35 7.31 -5.16 17.48
N ASP A 36 6.48 -6.18 17.67
CA ASP A 36 6.18 -7.22 16.67
C ASP A 36 5.01 -6.75 15.80
N ARG A 37 5.30 -6.34 14.55
CA ARG A 37 4.31 -5.78 13.62
C ARG A 37 3.60 -6.88 12.85
N ARG A 38 2.26 -6.90 12.91
CA ARG A 38 1.40 -7.86 12.21
C ARG A 38 0.41 -7.13 11.29
N PRO A 39 0.67 -7.03 9.98
CA PRO A 39 -0.30 -6.44 9.07
C PRO A 39 -1.57 -7.32 9.01
N PHE A 40 -2.74 -6.66 8.97
CA PHE A 40 -4.07 -7.25 8.86
C PHE A 40 -4.92 -6.44 7.88
N LEU A 41 -5.86 -7.11 7.22
CA LEU A 41 -6.81 -6.49 6.31
C LEU A 41 -8.18 -6.42 6.98
N VAL A 42 -8.56 -5.23 7.47
CA VAL A 42 -9.87 -4.99 8.11
C VAL A 42 -10.99 -5.15 7.09
N ARG A 43 -10.72 -4.79 5.83
CA ARG A 43 -11.66 -4.90 4.72
C ARG A 43 -11.15 -5.86 3.66
N ALA A 44 -10.92 -7.11 4.05
CA ALA A 44 -10.46 -8.15 3.13
C ALA A 44 -11.42 -8.35 1.94
N ASP A 45 -12.71 -8.11 2.15
CA ASP A 45 -13.78 -8.16 1.14
C ASP A 45 -13.77 -6.97 0.15
N SER A 46 -13.14 -5.86 0.52
CA SER A 46 -13.02 -4.66 -0.32
C SER A 46 -11.80 -4.70 -1.23
N LEU A 47 -10.98 -5.75 -1.14
CA LEU A 47 -9.97 -6.01 -2.15
C LEU A 47 -10.70 -6.43 -3.41
N GLU A 48 -10.82 -5.51 -4.37
CA GLU A 48 -11.09 -5.90 -5.74
C GLU A 48 -9.90 -6.74 -6.23
N ILE A 49 -9.97 -8.04 -5.96
CA ILE A 49 -9.15 -9.03 -6.63
C ILE A 49 -9.63 -9.00 -8.07
N SER A 50 -9.05 -8.08 -8.85
CA SER A 50 -9.19 -8.10 -10.28
C SER A 50 -8.54 -9.40 -10.73
N GLU A 51 -9.36 -10.43 -10.96
CA GLU A 51 -9.00 -11.56 -11.81
C GLU A 51 -8.70 -10.97 -13.19
N ARG A 52 -7.49 -10.43 -13.35
CA ARG A 52 -7.02 -9.95 -14.64
C ARG A 52 -6.91 -11.20 -15.51
N PRO A 53 -7.71 -11.36 -16.58
CA PRO A 53 -7.51 -12.47 -17.47
C PRO A 53 -6.11 -12.29 -18.08
N SER A 54 -5.21 -13.23 -17.84
CA SER A 54 -3.92 -13.28 -18.52
C SER A 54 -4.17 -13.69 -19.97
N GLY A 55 -4.59 -12.74 -20.80
CA GLY A 55 -4.78 -12.92 -22.23
C GLY A 55 -4.56 -11.60 -22.95
N PRO A 56 -3.97 -11.61 -24.16
CA PRO A 56 -3.85 -10.40 -24.97
C PRO A 56 -5.26 -10.03 -25.45
N SER A 57 -5.92 -9.10 -24.75
CA SER A 57 -7.18 -8.54 -25.19
C SER A 57 -6.91 -7.41 -26.17
N ASP A 58 -6.74 -7.75 -27.45
CA ASP A 58 -7.07 -6.85 -28.54
C ASP A 58 -8.59 -6.63 -28.52
N MET A 59 -9.04 -5.71 -27.68
CA MET A 59 -10.42 -5.23 -27.69
C MET A 59 -10.38 -3.71 -27.58
N ALA A 60 -10.75 -3.07 -28.68
CA ALA A 60 -10.97 -1.64 -28.80
C ALA A 60 -12.14 -1.23 -27.90
N ASP A 61 -11.83 -0.88 -26.65
CA ASP A 61 -12.79 -0.34 -25.70
C ASP A 61 -12.74 1.19 -25.75
N GLY A 62 -13.75 1.77 -26.41
CA GLY A 62 -13.90 3.21 -26.70
C GLY A 62 -14.11 4.12 -25.47
N SER A 63 -13.88 3.63 -24.26
CA SER A 63 -14.02 4.38 -23.02
C SER A 63 -12.71 4.63 -22.27
N ARG A 64 -11.55 4.27 -22.83
CA ARG A 64 -10.25 4.58 -22.23
C ARG A 64 -9.79 5.97 -22.67
N ARG A 65 -9.53 6.86 -21.69
CA ARG A 65 -8.86 8.13 -21.95
C ARG A 65 -7.52 7.84 -22.62
N LEU A 66 -7.29 8.45 -23.77
CA LEU A 66 -6.03 8.33 -24.49
C LEU A 66 -4.89 8.83 -23.59
N PRO A 67 -3.70 8.18 -23.62
CA PRO A 67 -2.52 8.71 -22.94
C PRO A 67 -2.26 10.15 -23.40
N LEU A 68 -1.95 11.03 -22.43
CA LEU A 68 -1.52 12.39 -22.74
C LEU A 68 -0.18 12.42 -23.47
N TYR A 69 0.60 11.35 -23.34
CA TYR A 69 1.85 11.16 -24.06
C TYR A 69 1.57 10.75 -25.51
N LYS A 70 2.07 11.57 -26.45
CA LYS A 70 2.16 11.22 -27.87
C LYS A 70 3.64 10.93 -28.20
N PRO A 71 3.97 9.75 -28.73
CA PRO A 71 5.32 9.48 -29.22
C PRO A 71 5.79 10.59 -30.16
N GLY A 72 7.00 11.11 -29.93
CA GLY A 72 7.58 12.23 -30.71
C GLY A 72 7.18 13.65 -30.29
N HIS A 73 6.36 13.84 -29.25
CA HIS A 73 6.06 15.16 -28.66
C HIS A 73 6.74 15.40 -27.29
N GLY A 74 7.57 14.45 -26.84
CA GLY A 74 8.38 14.61 -25.63
C GLY A 74 9.57 15.55 -25.87
N ILE A 75 9.92 16.34 -24.86
CA ILE A 75 11.14 17.16 -24.84
C ILE A 75 12.32 16.22 -24.63
N GLY A 76 12.70 15.48 -25.68
CA GLY A 76 13.96 14.74 -25.81
C GLY A 76 14.53 14.10 -24.54
N THR A 77 13.78 13.20 -23.91
CA THR A 77 14.32 12.27 -22.90
C THR A 77 13.73 10.88 -23.10
N GLU A 78 13.86 10.38 -24.32
CA GLU A 78 13.81 8.93 -24.56
C GLU A 78 15.23 8.38 -24.40
N PRO A 79 15.41 7.19 -23.78
CA PRO A 79 16.71 6.63 -23.44
C PRO A 79 17.55 6.24 -24.67
#